data_AF-A0A7S2P264-F1
#
_entry.id   AF-A0A7S2P264-F1
#
_cell.length_a   1.000
_cell.length_b   1.000
_cell.length_c   1.000
_cell.angle_alpha   90.00
_cell.angle_beta   90.00
_cell.angle_gamma   90.00
#
_symmetry.space_group_name_H-M   'P 1'
#
loop_
_entity.id
_entity.type
_entity.pdbx_description
1 polymer ?
#
loop_
_entity_poly.entity_id
_entity_poly.type
_entity_poly.pdbx_seq_one_letter_code
_entity_poly.pdbx_strand_id
1 'polypeptide(L)'
;MKIILLGMLLYVTTCSGLSISKINSEMDRLENEIDTDIFIHMTATGRWLPSTIYKYADFKTSLNVMATEGVAGKKFYIGEDVSNGHIYGLVNIAAFLAQSMKETIKYDACDENSWDVVGGKYPLSNACGQLGQSYQDYHCSEAEKHMECPVDPNMSISAVTHAKWYGAPAPLYCGPKTDEQPHSGFWDYGYECNKGWANPPETCDVYEGQKAGKFDQSRPYASTAGRTDVEGCCWWGRGVIQTSGVCN
;
A
#
# COMPACT_ATOMS: atom_id res chain seq x y z
N MET A 1 47.93 29.21 -6.09
CA MET A 1 46.88 29.11 -5.05
C MET A 1 46.59 27.64 -4.82
N LYS A 2 47.27 27.03 -3.84
CA LYS A 2 47.08 25.62 -3.45
C LYS A 2 46.00 25.59 -2.37
N ILE A 3 44.87 24.97 -2.63
CA ILE A 3 43.86 24.69 -1.60
C ILE A 3 44.21 23.34 -0.99
N ILE A 4 44.43 23.38 0.33
CA ILE A 4 44.85 22.29 1.20
C ILE A 4 43.65 21.35 1.37
N LEU A 5 43.84 20.06 1.03
CA LEU A 5 42.99 18.97 1.52
C LEU A 5 43.17 18.89 3.04
N LEU A 6 42.21 19.39 3.81
CA LEU A 6 42.02 18.91 5.18
C LEU A 6 41.25 17.59 5.09
N GLY A 7 41.97 16.49 5.27
CA GLY A 7 41.40 15.19 5.59
C GLY A 7 40.60 15.32 6.88
N MET A 8 39.29 15.34 6.75
CA MET A 8 38.38 15.14 7.86
C MET A 8 38.61 13.71 8.34
N LEU A 9 39.31 13.57 9.46
CA LEU A 9 39.45 12.30 10.16
C LEU A 9 38.06 11.69 10.31
N LEU A 10 37.85 10.55 9.66
CA LEU A 10 36.85 9.56 10.04
C LEU A 10 37.14 9.19 11.50
N TYR A 11 36.53 9.92 12.43
CA TYR A 11 36.25 9.36 13.75
C TYR A 11 35.20 8.28 13.51
N VAL A 12 35.68 7.07 13.23
CA VAL A 12 34.92 5.85 13.46
C VAL A 12 34.85 5.71 14.98
N THR A 13 33.99 6.51 15.61
CA THR A 13 33.51 6.17 16.93
C THR A 13 32.69 4.91 16.72
N THR A 14 33.16 3.79 17.28
CA THR A 14 32.36 2.57 17.42
C THR A 14 31.22 2.89 18.38
N CYS A 15 30.21 3.65 17.94
CA CYS A 15 28.97 3.75 18.68
C CYS A 15 28.29 2.40 18.50
N SER A 16 28.32 1.58 19.55
CA SER A 16 27.47 0.39 19.61
C SER A 16 26.03 0.83 19.37
N GLY A 17 25.36 0.21 18.40
CA GLY A 17 23.97 0.51 18.10
C GLY A 17 23.11 0.35 19.36
N LEU A 18 22.10 1.20 19.51
CA LEU A 18 21.16 1.09 20.63
C LEU A 18 20.55 -0.32 20.67
N SER A 19 20.46 -0.91 21.86
CA SER A 19 19.73 -2.17 22.01
C SER A 19 18.25 -1.96 21.69
N ILE A 20 17.70 -2.79 20.79
CA ILE A 20 16.28 -2.79 20.45
C ILE A 20 15.37 -2.98 21.68
N SER A 21 15.86 -3.64 22.74
CA SER A 21 15.12 -3.78 24.00
C SER A 21 14.77 -2.45 24.65
N LYS A 22 15.60 -1.41 24.50
CA LYS A 22 15.31 -0.06 25.02
C LYS A 22 14.13 0.57 24.27
N ILE A 23 14.09 0.43 22.94
CA ILE A 23 12.96 0.90 22.13
C ILE A 23 11.69 0.12 22.46
N ASN A 24 11.77 -1.21 22.49
CA ASN A 24 10.62 -2.06 22.81
C ASN A 24 10.04 -1.72 24.17
N SER A 25 10.87 -1.44 25.17
CA SER A 25 10.38 -1.08 26.52
C SER A 25 9.58 0.22 26.53
N GLU A 26 9.97 1.23 25.74
CA GLU A 26 9.20 2.47 25.61
C GLU A 26 7.91 2.24 24.81
N MET A 27 8.00 1.49 23.70
CA MET A 27 6.86 1.22 22.84
C MET A 27 5.80 0.32 23.49
N ASP A 28 6.20 -0.66 24.30
CA ASP A 28 5.30 -1.58 25.00
C ASP A 28 4.38 -0.85 25.99
N ARG A 29 4.84 0.30 26.51
CA ARG A 29 4.03 1.16 27.38
C ARG A 29 2.93 1.88 26.62
N LEU A 30 3.07 2.01 25.30
CA LEU A 30 2.16 2.71 24.40
C LEU A 30 1.33 1.74 23.55
N GLU A 31 1.43 0.42 23.75
CA GLU A 31 0.77 -0.60 22.93
C GLU A 31 -0.72 -0.30 22.71
N ASN A 32 -1.46 -0.06 23.80
CA ASN A 32 -2.89 0.23 23.72
C ASN A 32 -3.16 1.51 22.93
N GLU A 33 -2.39 2.58 23.16
CA GLU A 33 -2.58 3.87 22.47
C GLU A 33 -2.19 3.77 20.98
N ILE A 34 -1.18 2.97 20.66
CA ILE A 34 -0.83 2.68 19.27
C ILE A 34 -1.99 1.98 18.58
N ASP A 35 -2.60 0.96 19.21
CA ASP A 35 -3.71 0.22 18.61
C ASP A 35 -5.03 0.99 18.56
N THR A 36 -5.31 1.87 19.53
CA THR A 36 -6.60 2.59 19.61
C THR A 36 -6.59 3.97 18.99
N ASP A 37 -5.43 4.63 18.92
CA ASP A 37 -5.34 6.05 18.54
C ASP A 37 -4.47 6.27 17.30
N ILE A 38 -3.51 5.37 17.00
CA ILE A 38 -2.63 5.48 15.81
C ILE A 38 -3.06 4.52 14.70
N PHE A 39 -3.24 3.23 15.02
CA PHE A 39 -3.71 2.23 14.08
C PHE A 39 -5.23 2.28 13.98
N ILE A 40 -5.70 3.37 13.37
CA ILE A 40 -7.12 3.65 13.15
C ILE A 40 -7.41 3.90 11.68
N HIS A 41 -8.64 3.60 11.26
CA HIS A 41 -9.09 3.81 9.89
C HIS A 41 -10.43 4.53 9.85
N MET A 42 -10.69 5.21 8.73
CA MET A 42 -11.94 5.93 8.50
C MET A 42 -12.94 5.03 7.76
N THR A 43 -14.12 4.86 8.35
CA THR A 43 -15.23 4.11 7.74
C THR A 43 -15.98 4.93 6.68
N ALA A 44 -16.82 4.27 5.88
CA ALA A 44 -17.71 4.93 4.90
C ALA A 44 -18.59 6.04 5.48
N THR A 45 -18.85 6.01 6.79
CA THR A 45 -19.69 6.99 7.49
C THR A 45 -18.88 8.11 8.16
N GLY A 46 -17.56 8.16 7.94
CA GLY A 46 -16.67 9.16 8.50
C GLY A 46 -16.27 8.92 9.96
N ARG A 47 -16.62 7.76 10.54
CA ARG A 47 -16.18 7.38 11.89
C ARG A 47 -14.79 6.75 11.84
N TRP A 48 -13.96 7.06 12.84
CA TRP A 48 -12.68 6.41 13.07
C TRP A 48 -12.86 5.19 13.97
N LEU A 49 -12.32 4.05 13.54
CA LEU A 49 -12.33 2.80 14.29
C LEU A 49 -10.90 2.22 14.34
N PRO A 50 -10.56 1.41 15.37
CA PRO A 50 -9.33 0.63 15.36
C PRO A 50 -9.21 -0.18 14.06
N SER A 51 -8.00 -0.21 13.54
CA SER A 51 -7.60 -0.99 12.37
C SER A 51 -7.88 -2.46 12.60
N THR A 52 -8.33 -3.17 11.56
CA THR A 52 -8.51 -4.63 11.65
C THR A 52 -7.26 -5.38 11.19
N ILE A 53 -6.35 -4.71 10.47
CA ILE A 53 -5.18 -5.32 9.84
C ILE A 53 -3.86 -4.89 10.50
N TYR A 54 -3.74 -3.63 10.90
CA TYR A 54 -2.52 -3.08 11.52
C TYR A 54 -2.60 -3.21 13.03
N LYS A 55 -1.62 -3.92 13.61
CA LYS A 55 -1.54 -4.22 15.05
C LYS A 55 -0.16 -3.91 15.59
N TYR A 56 -0.08 -3.38 16.81
CA TYR A 56 1.17 -3.09 17.49
C TYR A 56 2.09 -4.32 17.57
N ALA A 57 1.53 -5.48 17.92
CA ALA A 57 2.29 -6.73 18.04
C ALA A 57 3.03 -7.10 16.74
N ASP A 58 2.38 -6.93 15.58
CA ASP A 58 2.95 -7.23 14.27
C ASP A 58 3.99 -6.17 13.87
N PHE A 59 3.70 -4.90 14.18
CA PHE A 59 4.65 -3.80 13.96
C PHE A 59 5.93 -4.01 14.78
N LYS A 60 5.83 -4.32 16.08
CA LYS A 60 6.98 -4.58 16.95
C LYS A 60 7.82 -5.74 16.44
N THR A 61 7.17 -6.83 16.01
CA THR A 61 7.85 -7.99 15.44
C THR A 61 8.64 -7.61 14.19
N SER A 62 8.02 -6.85 13.28
CA SER A 62 8.66 -6.39 12.05
C SER A 62 9.79 -5.39 12.32
N LEU A 63 9.58 -4.46 13.25
CA LEU A 63 10.59 -3.48 13.66
C LEU A 63 11.83 -4.17 14.24
N ASN A 64 11.65 -5.22 15.05
CA ASN A 64 12.77 -6.00 15.58
C ASN A 64 13.64 -6.55 14.45
N VAL A 65 13.04 -7.25 13.48
CA VAL A 65 13.76 -7.81 12.33
C VAL A 65 14.48 -6.70 11.55
N MET A 66 13.78 -5.62 11.22
CA MET A 66 14.36 -4.55 10.41
C MET A 66 15.47 -3.79 11.14
N ALA A 67 15.41 -3.67 12.47
CA ALA A 67 16.41 -2.97 13.27
C ALA A 67 17.62 -3.85 13.63
N THR A 68 17.47 -5.17 13.75
CA THR A 68 18.56 -6.08 14.16
C THR A 68 19.19 -6.81 12.98
N GLU A 69 18.40 -7.30 12.04
CA GLU A 69 18.85 -8.05 10.87
C GLU A 69 18.94 -7.12 9.65
N GLY A 70 17.83 -6.44 9.34
CA GLY A 70 17.71 -5.55 8.19
C GLY A 70 17.60 -6.28 6.85
N VAL A 71 17.71 -5.51 5.76
CA VAL A 71 17.65 -6.02 4.37
C VAL A 71 18.73 -5.33 3.52
N ALA A 72 19.38 -6.08 2.64
CA ALA A 72 20.42 -5.56 1.74
C ALA A 72 21.54 -4.76 2.47
N GLY A 73 21.93 -5.21 3.66
CA GLY A 73 22.94 -4.55 4.49
C GLY A 73 22.49 -3.23 5.13
N LYS A 74 21.20 -2.87 5.03
CA LYS A 74 20.60 -1.69 5.66
C LYS A 74 19.68 -2.13 6.79
N LYS A 75 19.70 -1.39 7.90
CA LYS A 75 18.81 -1.61 9.05
C LYS A 75 17.94 -0.39 9.27
N PHE A 76 16.77 -0.60 9.86
CA PHE A 76 15.93 0.49 10.34
C PHE A 76 16.67 1.20 11.49
N TYR A 77 16.82 2.52 11.37
CA TYR A 77 17.54 3.30 12.37
C TYR A 77 16.69 3.47 13.64
N ILE A 78 17.21 2.96 14.76
CA ILE A 78 16.56 2.99 16.08
C ILE A 78 17.30 3.87 17.10
N GLY A 79 18.27 4.66 16.66
CA GLY A 79 19.08 5.51 17.55
C GLY A 79 20.44 4.92 17.92
N GLU A 80 21.16 5.66 18.76
CA GLU A 80 22.53 5.37 19.21
C GLU A 80 22.58 5.09 20.72
N ASP A 81 23.56 4.32 21.19
CA ASP A 81 23.73 4.03 22.63
C ASP A 81 24.42 5.18 23.37
N VAL A 82 23.79 6.35 23.31
CA VAL A 82 24.20 7.59 23.99
C VAL A 82 23.02 8.17 24.76
N SER A 83 23.27 9.16 25.61
CA SER A 83 22.21 9.89 26.30
C SER A 83 21.20 10.43 25.27
N ASN A 84 19.91 10.15 25.48
CA ASN A 84 18.81 10.51 24.58
C ASN A 84 18.88 9.93 23.15
N GLY A 85 19.79 9.00 22.85
CA GLY A 85 19.89 8.40 21.52
C GLY A 85 18.62 7.66 21.09
N HIS A 86 17.92 7.03 22.04
CA HIS A 86 16.63 6.37 21.83
C HIS A 86 15.51 7.33 21.37
N ILE A 87 15.57 8.62 21.71
CA ILE A 87 14.58 9.62 21.28
C ILE A 87 14.65 9.78 19.76
N TYR A 88 15.84 9.79 19.17
CA TYR A 88 15.99 9.85 17.70
C TYR A 88 15.39 8.60 17.03
N GLY A 89 15.52 7.43 17.65
CA GLY A 89 14.87 6.20 17.20
C GLY A 89 13.35 6.32 17.21
N LEU A 90 12.76 6.79 18.31
CA LEU A 90 11.32 7.01 18.44
C LEU A 90 10.80 8.04 17.43
N VAL A 91 11.54 9.12 17.16
CA VAL A 91 11.19 10.10 16.13
C VAL A 91 11.18 9.45 14.73
N ASN A 92 12.17 8.61 14.42
CA ASN A 92 12.20 7.89 13.14
C ASN A 92 11.03 6.91 12.99
N ILE A 93 10.67 6.21 14.07
CA ILE A 93 9.48 5.34 14.11
C ILE A 93 8.21 6.15 13.89
N ALA A 94 8.06 7.28 14.58
CA ALA A 94 6.91 8.16 14.40
C ALA A 94 6.80 8.69 12.96
N ALA A 95 7.92 9.06 12.33
CA ALA A 95 7.94 9.48 10.93
C ALA A 95 7.50 8.35 9.97
N PHE A 96 7.99 7.13 10.21
CA PHE A 96 7.58 5.95 9.44
C PHE A 96 6.08 5.66 9.60
N LEU A 97 5.56 5.69 10.83
CA LEU A 97 4.13 5.47 11.10
C LEU A 97 3.26 6.59 10.51
N ALA A 98 3.71 7.85 10.53
CA ALA A 98 2.99 8.96 9.92
C ALA A 98 2.85 8.80 8.39
N GLN A 99 3.90 8.36 7.72
CA GLN A 99 3.83 8.04 6.28
C GLN A 99 2.93 6.83 6.03
N SER A 100 3.08 5.76 6.82
CA SER A 100 2.19 4.59 6.75
C SER A 100 0.72 4.97 6.96
N MET A 101 0.43 5.93 7.86
CA MET A 101 -0.91 6.45 8.07
C MET A 101 -1.48 7.09 6.82
N LYS A 102 -0.68 7.88 6.11
CA LYS A 102 -1.11 8.55 4.88
C LYS A 102 -1.40 7.56 3.77
N GLU A 103 -0.56 6.54 3.63
CA GLU A 103 -0.62 5.60 2.51
C GLU A 103 -1.64 4.47 2.70
N THR A 104 -1.78 3.94 3.92
CA THR A 104 -2.32 2.58 4.07
C THR A 104 -3.19 2.38 5.33
N ILE A 105 -2.78 2.87 6.52
CA ILE A 105 -3.46 2.56 7.79
C ILE A 105 -4.83 3.21 7.85
N LYS A 106 -4.96 4.49 7.46
CA LYS A 106 -6.24 5.20 7.52
C LYS A 106 -7.32 4.59 6.62
N TYR A 107 -6.93 3.73 5.68
CA TYR A 107 -7.81 3.04 4.75
C TYR A 107 -8.09 1.58 5.17
N ASP A 108 -7.41 1.06 6.20
CA ASP A 108 -7.42 -0.36 6.58
C ASP A 108 -7.18 -1.26 5.35
N ALA A 109 -6.15 -0.92 4.57
CA ALA A 109 -5.85 -1.59 3.32
C ALA A 109 -4.34 -1.81 3.19
N CYS A 110 -3.94 -3.06 2.92
CA CYS A 110 -2.58 -3.43 2.55
C CYS A 110 -2.40 -3.51 1.04
N ASP A 111 -3.41 -3.88 0.29
CA ASP A 111 -3.36 -3.84 -1.17
C ASP A 111 -3.61 -2.41 -1.65
N GLU A 112 -3.04 -2.08 -2.80
CA GLU A 112 -3.25 -0.80 -3.45
C GLU A 112 -4.74 -0.51 -3.71
N ASN A 113 -5.16 0.72 -3.41
CA ASN A 113 -6.50 1.19 -3.69
C ASN A 113 -6.58 1.76 -5.11
N SER A 114 -7.73 1.64 -5.76
CA SER A 114 -7.98 2.37 -7.01
C SER A 114 -8.17 3.86 -6.73
N TRP A 115 -7.17 4.66 -7.07
CA TRP A 115 -7.11 6.11 -6.84
C TRP A 115 -7.44 6.92 -8.07
N ASP A 116 -7.07 6.42 -9.24
CA ASP A 116 -7.08 7.20 -10.47
C ASP A 116 -8.50 7.31 -11.05
N VAL A 117 -8.93 8.54 -11.32
CA VAL A 117 -10.26 8.87 -11.80
C VAL A 117 -10.14 9.49 -13.18
N VAL A 118 -10.65 8.79 -14.19
CA VAL A 118 -10.72 9.26 -15.56
C VAL A 118 -12.18 9.57 -15.86
N GLY A 119 -12.48 10.77 -16.37
CA GLY A 119 -13.84 11.14 -16.76
C GLY A 119 -14.92 10.94 -15.68
N GLY A 120 -14.55 11.09 -14.40
CA GLY A 120 -15.44 10.90 -13.25
C GLY A 120 -15.72 9.44 -12.90
N LYS A 121 -14.91 8.50 -13.38
CA LYS A 121 -15.06 7.06 -13.15
C LYS A 121 -13.72 6.46 -12.77
N TYR A 122 -13.72 5.33 -12.06
CA TYR A 122 -12.49 4.60 -11.74
C TYR A 122 -12.29 3.48 -12.77
N PRO A 123 -11.35 3.59 -13.72
CA PRO A 123 -11.06 2.52 -14.66
C PRO A 123 -10.69 1.23 -13.93
N LEU A 124 -11.19 0.07 -14.37
CA LEU A 124 -10.80 -1.22 -13.78
C LEU A 124 -9.36 -1.59 -14.14
N SER A 125 -8.89 -1.10 -15.28
CA SER A 125 -7.49 -1.21 -15.73
C SER A 125 -6.48 -0.47 -14.84
N ASN A 126 -6.96 0.29 -13.84
CA ASN A 126 -6.12 0.82 -12.76
C ASN A 126 -5.35 -0.29 -12.03
N ALA A 127 -5.86 -1.53 -12.01
CA ALA A 127 -5.12 -2.69 -11.48
C ALA A 127 -3.75 -2.87 -12.15
N CYS A 128 -3.59 -2.43 -13.40
CA CYS A 128 -2.36 -2.58 -14.17
C CYS A 128 -1.44 -1.36 -14.16
N GLY A 129 -1.83 -0.30 -13.45
CA GLY A 129 -1.18 0.99 -13.56
C GLY A 129 -2.15 2.14 -13.32
N GLN A 130 -1.80 3.02 -12.38
CA GLN A 130 -2.58 4.20 -12.02
C GLN A 130 -1.76 5.47 -12.17
N LEU A 131 -2.43 6.62 -12.33
CA LEU A 131 -1.77 7.94 -12.40
C LEU A 131 -0.80 8.04 -13.59
N GLY A 132 -1.16 7.40 -14.70
CA GLY A 132 -0.34 7.35 -15.92
C GLY A 132 0.80 6.32 -15.89
N GLN A 133 0.91 5.54 -14.82
CA GLN A 133 1.88 4.45 -14.71
C GLN A 133 1.39 3.20 -15.46
N SER A 134 2.34 2.32 -15.79
CA SER A 134 2.10 0.99 -16.35
C SER A 134 3.01 -0.01 -15.65
N TYR A 135 2.44 -0.83 -14.75
CA TYR A 135 3.24 -1.70 -13.88
C TYR A 135 4.01 -2.77 -14.67
N GLN A 136 3.56 -3.10 -15.88
CA GLN A 136 4.16 -4.17 -16.69
C GLN A 136 5.45 -3.70 -17.34
N ASP A 137 5.59 -2.39 -17.48
CA ASP A 137 6.71 -1.74 -18.12
C ASP A 137 7.82 -1.41 -17.09
N TYR A 138 7.65 -1.81 -15.83
CA TYR A 138 8.64 -1.63 -14.76
C TYR A 138 9.70 -2.73 -14.84
N HIS A 139 10.48 -2.66 -15.92
CA HIS A 139 11.60 -3.54 -16.16
C HIS A 139 12.78 -3.18 -15.25
N CYS A 140 13.56 -4.21 -14.92
CA CYS A 140 14.79 -4.04 -14.17
C CYS A 140 15.86 -3.34 -15.01
N SER A 141 16.90 -2.87 -14.34
CA SER A 141 18.12 -2.46 -15.02
C SER A 141 18.68 -3.64 -15.84
N GLU A 142 19.43 -3.37 -16.91
CA GLU A 142 20.00 -4.45 -17.74
C GLU A 142 20.88 -5.44 -16.95
N ALA A 143 21.52 -4.97 -15.86
CA ALA A 143 22.30 -5.84 -14.97
C ALA A 143 21.43 -6.80 -14.16
N GLU A 144 20.19 -6.40 -13.86
CA GLU A 144 19.24 -7.11 -12.99
C GLU A 144 18.08 -7.73 -13.79
N LYS A 145 18.09 -7.64 -15.12
CA LYS A 145 17.04 -8.18 -16.01
C LYS A 145 16.71 -9.65 -15.76
N HIS A 146 17.69 -10.43 -15.30
CA HIS A 146 17.52 -11.84 -14.94
C HIS A 146 16.68 -12.07 -13.66
N MET A 147 16.40 -11.01 -12.90
CA MET A 147 15.54 -10.99 -11.72
C MET A 147 14.08 -10.67 -12.05
N GLU A 148 13.78 -10.25 -13.29
CA GLU A 148 12.40 -9.94 -13.70
C GLU A 148 11.51 -11.17 -13.61
N CYS A 149 10.37 -11.00 -12.97
CA CYS A 149 9.35 -12.04 -12.97
C CYS A 149 8.68 -12.12 -14.35
N PRO A 150 8.49 -13.33 -14.92
CA PRO A 150 7.81 -13.46 -16.20
C PRO A 150 6.35 -13.02 -16.07
N VAL A 151 5.84 -12.32 -17.09
CA VAL A 151 4.43 -11.95 -17.18
C VAL A 151 3.62 -13.19 -17.54
N ASP A 152 2.73 -13.61 -16.64
CA ASP A 152 1.76 -14.66 -16.90
C ASP A 152 0.40 -14.04 -17.28
N PRO A 153 -0.02 -14.09 -18.56
CA PRO A 153 -1.30 -13.55 -19.00
C PRO A 153 -2.49 -14.33 -18.43
N ASN A 154 -2.29 -15.56 -17.95
CA ASN A 154 -3.35 -16.38 -17.35
C ASN A 154 -3.47 -16.19 -15.84
N MET A 155 -2.59 -15.39 -15.23
CA MET A 155 -2.66 -15.10 -13.80
C MET A 155 -3.95 -14.33 -13.50
N SER A 156 -4.67 -14.77 -12.48
CA SER A 156 -5.86 -14.10 -11.98
C SER A 156 -5.76 -13.96 -10.47
N ILE A 157 -5.94 -12.74 -9.97
CA ILE A 157 -5.94 -12.47 -8.53
C ILE A 157 -6.81 -11.26 -8.23
N SER A 158 -7.42 -11.27 -7.04
CA SER A 158 -8.11 -10.13 -6.47
C SER A 158 -7.34 -9.64 -5.26
N ALA A 159 -7.28 -8.32 -5.07
CA ALA A 159 -6.86 -7.73 -3.81
C ALA A 159 -7.77 -8.21 -2.68
N VAL A 160 -7.19 -8.40 -1.49
CA VAL A 160 -7.94 -8.84 -0.30
C VAL A 160 -8.53 -7.64 0.42
N THR A 161 -7.79 -6.55 0.41
CA THR A 161 -8.10 -5.34 1.15
C THR A 161 -8.28 -4.16 0.19
N HIS A 162 -9.07 -3.19 0.62
CA HIS A 162 -9.28 -1.95 -0.10
C HIS A 162 -9.90 -0.95 0.88
N ALA A 163 -9.84 0.32 0.52
CA ALA A 163 -10.42 1.39 1.29
C ALA A 163 -11.95 1.33 1.25
N LYS A 164 -12.58 1.75 2.34
CA LYS A 164 -14.04 1.59 2.53
C LYS A 164 -14.77 2.92 2.64
N TRP A 165 -14.34 3.96 1.92
CA TRP A 165 -15.11 5.21 1.84
C TRP A 165 -16.44 5.01 1.09
N TYR A 166 -17.33 6.01 1.15
CA TYR A 166 -18.61 5.93 0.45
C TYR A 166 -18.42 5.83 -1.07
N GLY A 167 -18.86 4.73 -1.67
CA GLY A 167 -18.66 4.45 -3.10
C GLY A 167 -17.24 4.00 -3.45
N ALA A 168 -16.42 3.64 -2.47
CA ALA A 168 -15.04 3.20 -2.72
C ALA A 168 -14.97 2.11 -3.80
N PRO A 169 -13.98 2.17 -4.70
CA PRO A 169 -13.75 1.12 -5.68
C PRO A 169 -13.60 -0.24 -5.00
N ALA A 170 -14.16 -1.27 -5.64
CA ALA A 170 -13.92 -2.64 -5.24
C ALA A 170 -12.42 -2.98 -5.22
N PRO A 171 -12.00 -4.04 -4.51
CA PRO A 171 -10.62 -4.53 -4.57
C PRO A 171 -10.14 -4.70 -6.01
N LEU A 172 -8.90 -4.29 -6.27
CA LEU A 172 -8.29 -4.44 -7.59
C LEU A 172 -8.31 -5.89 -8.04
N TYR A 173 -8.50 -6.10 -9.34
CA TYR A 173 -8.58 -7.41 -9.97
C TYR A 173 -7.78 -7.40 -11.28
N CYS A 174 -7.05 -8.49 -11.51
CA CYS A 174 -6.50 -8.85 -12.82
C CYS A 174 -6.90 -10.27 -13.16
N GLY A 175 -6.90 -10.54 -14.47
CA GLY A 175 -7.19 -11.84 -15.02
C GLY A 175 -6.99 -11.85 -16.54
N PRO A 176 -6.99 -13.03 -17.16
CA PRO A 176 -6.90 -13.17 -18.60
C PRO A 176 -8.07 -12.47 -19.30
N LYS A 177 -7.84 -12.01 -20.53
CA LYS A 177 -8.95 -11.67 -21.43
C LYS A 177 -9.67 -12.95 -21.87
N THR A 178 -10.98 -12.85 -22.08
CA THR A 178 -11.75 -13.92 -22.72
C THR A 178 -12.47 -13.37 -23.95
N ASP A 179 -12.96 -14.27 -24.81
CA ASP A 179 -13.77 -13.87 -25.96
C ASP A 179 -15.05 -13.13 -25.51
N GLU A 180 -15.61 -13.49 -24.35
CA GLU A 180 -16.77 -12.84 -23.75
C GLU A 180 -16.44 -11.50 -23.09
N GLN A 181 -15.23 -11.35 -22.52
CA GLN A 181 -14.79 -10.13 -21.83
C GLN A 181 -13.38 -9.72 -22.30
N PRO A 182 -13.25 -9.17 -23.52
CA PRO A 182 -11.96 -8.81 -24.11
C PRO A 182 -11.37 -7.49 -23.57
N HIS A 183 -12.13 -6.77 -22.74
CA HIS A 183 -11.75 -5.49 -22.16
C HIS A 183 -12.27 -5.37 -20.73
N SER A 184 -11.73 -4.43 -19.98
CA SER A 184 -12.24 -4.00 -18.68
C SER A 184 -12.99 -2.67 -18.81
N GLY A 185 -14.03 -2.49 -18.00
CA GLY A 185 -14.77 -1.25 -17.91
C GLY A 185 -14.32 -0.36 -16.75
N PHE A 186 -15.27 0.15 -15.98
CA PHE A 186 -15.01 1.04 -14.84
C PHE A 186 -15.89 0.70 -13.62
N TRP A 187 -15.51 1.24 -12.46
CA TRP A 187 -16.34 1.29 -11.27
C TRP A 187 -17.12 2.61 -11.21
N ASP A 188 -18.44 2.52 -11.20
CA ASP A 188 -19.37 3.64 -11.06
C ASP A 188 -19.62 3.95 -9.59
N TYR A 189 -18.73 4.72 -8.96
CA TYR A 189 -18.79 5.02 -7.53
C TYR A 189 -20.10 5.73 -7.08
N GLY A 190 -20.80 6.38 -8.02
CA GLY A 190 -22.06 7.10 -7.76
C GLY A 190 -23.30 6.23 -7.82
N TYR A 191 -23.19 4.97 -8.25
CA TYR A 191 -24.34 4.07 -8.34
C TYR A 191 -24.88 3.70 -6.96
N GLU A 192 -26.12 4.09 -6.68
CA GLU A 192 -26.82 3.71 -5.45
C GLU A 192 -27.34 2.26 -5.54
N CYS A 193 -26.58 1.30 -5.01
CA CYS A 193 -26.92 -0.12 -5.04
C CYS A 193 -27.79 -0.63 -3.88
N ASN A 194 -28.15 0.19 -2.89
CA ASN A 194 -28.99 -0.22 -1.74
C ASN A 194 -30.42 0.36 -1.82
N LYS A 195 -31.20 -0.06 -2.82
CA LYS A 195 -32.58 0.40 -3.02
C LYS A 195 -33.57 -0.62 -2.47
N GLY A 196 -33.82 -0.55 -1.16
CA GLY A 196 -34.83 -1.42 -0.51
C GLY A 196 -36.26 -1.22 -1.02
N TRP A 197 -36.54 -0.09 -1.65
CA TRP A 197 -37.83 0.24 -2.27
C TRP A 197 -37.98 -0.25 -3.71
N ALA A 198 -36.90 -0.71 -4.35
CA ALA A 198 -36.96 -1.26 -5.70
C ALA A 198 -37.66 -2.63 -5.70
N ASN A 199 -38.13 -3.07 -6.87
CA ASN A 199 -38.75 -4.38 -7.04
C ASN A 199 -38.13 -5.11 -8.25
N PRO A 200 -37.25 -6.11 -8.04
CA PRO A 200 -36.78 -6.59 -6.73
C PRO A 200 -35.91 -5.55 -6.00
N PRO A 201 -35.80 -5.61 -4.66
CA PRO A 201 -34.89 -4.76 -3.91
C PRO A 201 -33.45 -4.91 -4.42
N GLU A 202 -32.76 -3.79 -4.60
CA GLU A 202 -31.34 -3.80 -4.96
C GLU A 202 -30.50 -3.75 -3.68
N THR A 203 -29.45 -4.57 -3.63
CA THR A 203 -28.45 -4.54 -2.56
C THR A 203 -27.05 -4.49 -3.17
N CYS A 204 -26.15 -3.76 -2.50
CA CYS A 204 -24.73 -3.79 -2.79
C CYS A 204 -24.14 -5.14 -2.31
N ASP A 205 -23.50 -5.89 -3.20
CA ASP A 205 -23.08 -7.28 -2.96
C ASP A 205 -21.61 -7.57 -3.31
N VAL A 206 -20.82 -6.54 -3.65
CA VAL A 206 -19.43 -6.72 -4.08
C VAL A 206 -18.48 -6.92 -2.89
N TYR A 207 -18.69 -6.18 -1.80
CA TYR A 207 -17.88 -6.29 -0.59
C TYR A 207 -18.67 -5.93 0.67
N GLU A 208 -18.19 -6.40 1.82
CA GLU A 208 -18.83 -6.16 3.11
C GLU A 208 -18.90 -4.66 3.43
N GLY A 209 -20.10 -4.17 3.75
CA GLY A 209 -20.32 -2.78 4.13
C GLY A 209 -20.41 -1.80 2.95
N GLN A 210 -20.42 -2.28 1.70
CA GLN A 210 -20.58 -1.45 0.50
C GLN A 210 -21.83 -0.54 0.59
N LYS A 211 -21.63 0.75 0.32
CA LYS A 211 -22.68 1.78 0.40
C LYS A 211 -23.19 2.27 -0.94
N ALA A 212 -22.31 2.26 -1.94
CA ALA A 212 -22.56 2.66 -3.32
C ALA A 212 -21.49 1.99 -4.19
N GLY A 213 -21.57 2.17 -5.50
CA GLY A 213 -20.61 1.62 -6.43
C GLY A 213 -21.13 0.41 -7.19
N LYS A 214 -20.73 0.27 -8.45
CA LYS A 214 -21.03 -0.92 -9.26
C LYS A 214 -20.01 -1.06 -10.39
N PHE A 215 -19.71 -2.30 -10.77
CA PHE A 215 -18.99 -2.56 -12.02
C PHE A 215 -19.86 -2.27 -13.24
N ASP A 216 -19.34 -1.49 -14.18
CA ASP A 216 -19.86 -1.37 -15.54
C ASP A 216 -18.79 -1.83 -16.52
N GLN A 217 -18.97 -3.04 -17.06
CA GLN A 217 -18.10 -3.65 -18.05
C GLN A 217 -18.73 -3.67 -19.46
N SER A 218 -19.76 -2.87 -19.72
CA SER A 218 -20.51 -2.86 -20.99
C SER A 218 -19.71 -2.33 -22.19
N ARG A 219 -18.60 -1.64 -21.93
CA ARG A 219 -17.71 -1.05 -22.93
C ARG A 219 -16.29 -0.90 -22.38
N PRO A 220 -15.25 -0.85 -23.22
CA PRO A 220 -13.90 -0.58 -22.77
C PRO A 220 -13.83 0.80 -22.11
N TYR A 221 -13.10 0.90 -21.00
CA TYR A 221 -12.83 2.16 -20.34
C TYR A 221 -11.34 2.27 -20.02
N ALA A 222 -10.70 3.32 -20.54
CA ALA A 222 -9.26 3.47 -20.46
C ALA A 222 -8.82 4.05 -19.12
N SER A 223 -7.70 3.52 -18.58
CA SER A 223 -6.93 4.21 -17.54
C SER A 223 -6.26 5.46 -18.10
N THR A 224 -5.64 6.27 -17.25
CA THR A 224 -4.85 7.44 -17.69
C THR A 224 -3.74 7.06 -18.68
N ALA A 225 -3.18 5.84 -18.55
CA ALA A 225 -2.19 5.30 -19.49
C ALA A 225 -2.79 4.75 -20.80
N GLY A 226 -4.11 4.83 -20.98
CA GLY A 226 -4.82 4.35 -22.18
C GLY A 226 -5.19 2.87 -22.14
N ARG A 227 -4.89 2.15 -21.04
CA ARG A 227 -5.12 0.70 -20.94
C ARG A 227 -6.58 0.38 -20.68
N THR A 228 -7.12 -0.64 -21.36
CA THR A 228 -8.53 -1.05 -21.28
C THR A 228 -8.72 -2.53 -20.95
N ASP A 229 -7.72 -3.19 -20.35
CA ASP A 229 -7.82 -4.58 -19.90
C ASP A 229 -6.99 -4.79 -18.62
N VAL A 230 -7.18 -5.95 -17.99
CA VAL A 230 -6.50 -6.34 -16.77
C VAL A 230 -5.61 -7.60 -16.89
N GLU A 231 -5.12 -7.90 -18.09
CA GLU A 231 -4.38 -9.15 -18.39
C GLU A 231 -2.87 -9.02 -18.14
N GLY A 232 -2.25 -10.03 -17.53
CA GLY A 232 -0.78 -10.06 -17.35
C GLY A 232 -0.27 -8.89 -16.50
N CYS A 233 -1.10 -8.43 -15.56
CA CYS A 233 -0.92 -7.13 -14.92
C CYS A 233 -0.99 -7.14 -13.39
N CYS A 234 -0.92 -8.33 -12.81
CA CYS A 234 -1.19 -8.66 -11.41
C CYS A 234 -0.11 -8.19 -10.42
N TRP A 235 0.38 -6.97 -10.57
CA TRP A 235 1.51 -6.41 -9.85
C TRP A 235 1.18 -5.07 -9.19
N TRP A 236 -0.07 -4.82 -8.83
CA TRP A 236 -0.38 -3.65 -8.01
C TRP A 236 0.27 -3.79 -6.64
N GLY A 237 0.60 -2.63 -6.05
CA GLY A 237 1.34 -2.55 -4.80
C GLY A 237 0.70 -3.36 -3.68
N ARG A 238 1.53 -4.13 -2.95
CA ARG A 238 1.13 -4.75 -1.68
C ARG A 238 1.95 -4.18 -0.53
N GLY A 239 1.27 -3.95 0.58
CA GLY A 239 1.79 -3.25 1.75
C GLY A 239 2.12 -1.78 1.48
N VAL A 240 2.78 -1.17 2.47
CA VAL A 240 3.06 0.27 2.52
C VAL A 240 4.11 0.72 1.49
N ILE A 241 4.87 -0.22 0.95
CA ILE A 241 5.98 0.01 0.02
C ILE A 241 5.47 0.07 -1.43
N GLN A 242 4.22 -0.37 -1.69
CA GLN A 242 3.60 -0.37 -3.00
C GLN A 242 4.49 -1.01 -4.10
N THR A 243 5.15 -2.12 -3.75
CA THR A 243 6.01 -2.88 -4.69
C THR A 243 5.18 -3.29 -5.90
N SER A 244 5.49 -2.74 -7.07
CA SER A 244 4.66 -2.86 -8.26
C SER A 244 5.45 -3.13 -9.52
N GLY A 245 4.95 -4.01 -10.38
CA GLY A 245 5.58 -4.44 -11.63
C GLY A 245 6.51 -5.65 -11.58
N VAL A 246 7.10 -5.97 -12.74
CA VAL A 246 7.90 -7.19 -12.96
C VAL A 246 9.28 -7.14 -12.31
N CYS A 247 9.76 -5.95 -11.97
CA CYS A 247 10.99 -5.72 -11.24
C CYS A 247 10.72 -5.26 -9.79
N ASN A 248 10.47 -6.21 -8.88
CA ASN A 248 10.43 -5.97 -7.42
C ASN A 248 11.05 -7.11 -6.62
#